data_AF-R5BE64-F1
#
_entry.id   AF-R5BE64-F1
#
_cell.length_a   1.000
_cell.length_b   1.000
_cell.length_c   1.000
_cell.angle_alpha   90.00
_cell.angle_beta   90.00
_cell.angle_gamma   90.00
#
_symmetry.space_group_name_H-M   'P 1'
#
loop_
_entity.id
_entity.type
_entity.pdbx_description
1 polymer ?
#
loop_
_entity_poly.entity_id
_entity_poly.type
_entity_poly.pdbx_seq_one_letter_code
_entity_poly.pdbx_strand_id
1 'polypeptide(L)' 'MRLPNGYGQVCKLAGNRRRPYMTRKTINYTDTGRALYHVVGYYATRADALTALAVYDGAYGRIN' A
#
# COMPACT_ATOMS: atom_id res chain seq x y z
N MET A 1 10.77 -12.06 -1.64
CA MET A 1 9.46 -12.34 -2.27
C MET A 1 8.89 -11.04 -2.81
N ARG A 2 8.61 -10.96 -4.11
CA ARG A 2 8.06 -9.77 -4.78
C ARG A 2 6.53 -9.86 -4.80
N LEU A 3 5.84 -8.77 -4.53
CA LEU A 3 4.38 -8.72 -4.62
C LEU A 3 3.92 -8.81 -6.09
N PRO A 4 2.69 -9.29 -6.35
CA PRO A 4 2.10 -9.24 -7.69
C PRO A 4 2.05 -7.81 -8.24
N ASN A 5 2.05 -7.68 -9.56
CA ASN A 5 1.94 -6.37 -10.22
C ASN A 5 0.60 -5.72 -9.84
N GLY A 6 0.61 -4.42 -9.56
CA GLY A 6 -0.60 -3.66 -9.22
C GLY A 6 -1.17 -3.90 -7.81
N TYR A 7 -0.57 -4.79 -7.01
CA TYR A 7 -1.03 -5.09 -5.65
C TYR A 7 -0.84 -3.91 -4.68
N GLY A 8 0.17 -3.07 -4.93
CA GLY A 8 0.58 -1.97 -4.06
C GLY A 8 1.92 -2.23 -3.38
N GLN A 9 2.24 -1.39 -2.40
CA GLN A 9 3.55 -1.38 -1.75
C GLN A 9 3.43 -1.14 -0.24
N VAL A 10 4.24 -1.87 0.51
CA VAL A 10 4.51 -1.59 1.93
C VAL A 10 5.92 -1.00 2.04
N CYS A 11 6.05 0.19 2.62
CA CYS A 11 7.34 0.82 2.90
C CYS A 11 7.51 1.09 4.40
N LYS A 12 8.77 1.01 4.89
CA LYS A 12 9.11 1.38 6.27
C LYS A 12 9.58 2.83 6.28
N LEU A 13 8.92 3.67 7.06
CA LEU A 13 9.30 5.07 7.23
C LEU A 13 10.46 5.19 8.22
N ALA A 14 11.42 6.08 7.93
CA ALA A 14 12.62 6.28 8.74
C ALA A 14 12.36 7.12 10.01
N GLY A 15 12.96 6.76 11.14
CA GLY A 15 12.77 7.42 12.45
C GLY A 15 12.02 6.57 13.47
N ASN A 16 11.84 7.09 14.69
CA ASN A 16 11.19 6.36 15.79
C ASN A 16 9.67 6.57 15.82
N ARG A 17 8.95 5.82 14.99
CA ARG A 17 7.48 5.87 14.91
C ARG A 17 6.86 4.63 15.54
N ARG A 18 5.74 4.84 16.26
CA ARG A 18 4.92 3.74 16.81
C ARG A 18 4.36 2.81 15.72
N ARG A 19 4.13 3.33 14.51
CA ARG A 19 3.61 2.59 13.34
C ARG A 19 4.42 2.95 12.09
N PRO A 20 5.60 2.34 11.89
CA PRO A 20 6.52 2.76 10.83
C PRO A 20 6.18 2.16 9.47
N TYR A 21 5.31 1.15 9.37
CA TYR A 21 4.99 0.49 8.11
C TYR A 21 3.80 1.15 7.43
N MET A 22 4.04 1.81 6.31
CA MET A 22 3.02 2.46 5.49
C MET A 22 2.61 1.54 4.35
N THR A 23 1.30 1.36 4.19
CA THR A 23 0.70 0.65 3.07
C THR A 23 0.11 1.65 2.08
N ARG A 24 0.53 1.56 0.82
CA ARG A 24 0.04 2.44 -0.26
C ARG A 24 -0.22 1.66 -1.54
N LYS A 25 -1.18 2.12 -2.34
CA LYS A 25 -1.50 1.55 -3.65
C LYS A 25 -1.53 2.65 -4.70
N THR A 26 -0.98 2.37 -5.88
CA THR A 26 -1.08 3.29 -7.01
C THR A 26 -2.50 3.23 -7.55
N ILE A 27 -3.19 4.37 -7.59
CA ILE A 27 -4.57 4.45 -8.07
C ILE A 27 -4.65 4.95 -9.51
N ASN A 28 -3.81 5.91 -9.88
CA ASN A 28 -3.82 6.55 -11.18
C ASN A 28 -2.47 7.19 -11.46
N TYR A 29 -2.32 7.74 -12.66
CA TYR A 29 -1.21 8.60 -13.04
C TYR A 29 -1.75 9.97 -13.42
N THR A 30 -1.04 11.03 -13.07
CA THR A 30 -1.31 12.35 -13.63
C THR A 30 -0.92 12.38 -15.11
N ASP A 31 -1.45 13.34 -15.87
CA ASP A 31 -1.05 13.57 -17.27
C ASP A 31 0.46 13.80 -17.44
N THR A 32 1.11 14.28 -16.38
CA THR A 32 2.57 14.47 -16.31
C THR A 32 3.35 13.20 -15.96
N GLY A 33 2.68 12.04 -15.89
CA GLY A 33 3.30 10.74 -15.60
C GLY A 33 3.63 10.48 -14.13
N ARG A 34 3.17 11.32 -13.20
CA ARG A 34 3.39 11.08 -11.76
C ARG A 34 2.37 10.09 -11.24
N ALA A 35 2.83 9.04 -10.58
CA ALA A 35 1.97 8.07 -9.92
C ALA A 35 1.24 8.73 -8.73
N LEU A 36 -0.08 8.62 -8.74
CA LEU A 36 -0.95 8.98 -7.63
C LEU A 36 -1.10 7.77 -6.72
N TYR A 37 -0.74 7.96 -5.45
CA TYR A 37 -0.82 6.90 -4.46
C TYR A 37 -1.97 7.16 -3.49
N HIS A 38 -2.77 6.14 -3.25
CA HIS A 38 -3.71 6.07 -2.14
C HIS A 38 -3.03 5.41 -0.94
N VAL A 39 -3.14 6.04 0.23
CA VAL A 39 -2.59 5.51 1.48
C VAL A 39 -3.67 4.71 2.18
N VAL A 40 -3.46 3.39 2.28
CA VAL A 40 -4.38 2.49 2.99
C VAL A 40 -4.27 2.68 4.50
N GLY A 41 -3.05 2.86 5.00
CA GLY A 41 -2.83 3.09 6.42
C GLY A 41 -1.38 2.91 6.90
N TYR A 42 -1.22 3.00 8.22
CA TYR A 42 0.05 2.84 8.92
C TYR A 42 -0.06 1.78 10.00
N TYR A 43 0.94 0.90 10.09
CA TYR A 43 0.93 -0.31 10.91
C TYR A 43 2.21 -0.47 11.72
N ALA A 44 2.11 -1.20 12.83
CA ALA A 44 3.22 -1.49 13.72
C ALA A 44 4.18 -2.53 13.13
N THR A 45 3.64 -3.52 12.41
CA THR A 45 4.43 -4.59 11.78
C THR A 45 4.25 -4.63 10.27
N ARG A 46 5.23 -5.22 9.57
CA ARG A 46 5.13 -5.48 8.13
C ARG A 46 4.03 -6.48 7.80
N ALA A 47 3.78 -7.45 8.69
CA ALA A 47 2.75 -8.47 8.50
C ALA A 47 1.36 -7.82 8.50
N ASP A 48 1.06 -6.97 9.48
CA ASP A 48 -0.22 -6.24 9.55
C ASP A 48 -0.43 -5.37 8.31
N ALA A 49 0.63 -4.70 7.86
CA ALA A 49 0.60 -3.88 6.65
C ALA A 49 0.29 -4.69 5.38
N LEU A 50 0.79 -5.92 5.28
CA LEU A 50 0.52 -6.84 4.17
C LEU A 50 -0.89 -7.41 4.25
N THR A 51 -1.35 -7.80 5.44
CA THR A 51 -2.73 -8.25 5.67
C THR A 51 -3.71 -7.15 5.29
N ALA A 52 -3.46 -5.91 5.70
CA ALA A 52 -4.29 -4.77 5.33
C ALA A 52 -4.33 -4.52 3.82
N LEU A 53 -3.20 -4.71 3.12
CA LEU A 53 -3.17 -4.62 1.66
C LEU A 53 -3.99 -5.73 1.01
N ALA A 54 -3.91 -6.96 1.52
CA ALA A 54 -4.70 -8.08 1.04
C ALA A 54 -6.20 -7.89 1.30
N VAL A 55 -6.57 -7.36 2.47
CA VAL A 55 -7.95 -7.00 2.81
C VAL A 55 -8.44 -5.88 1.90
N TYR A 56 -7.64 -4.85 1.65
CA TYR A 56 -8.01 -3.76 0.74
C TYR A 56 -8.26 -4.29 -0.67
N ASP A 57 -7.39 -5.16 -1.19
CA ASP A 57 -7.54 -5.75 -2.52
C ASP A 57 -8.68 -6.77 -2.60
N GLY A 58 -8.92 -7.54 -1.54
CA GLY A 58 -10.03 -8.49 -1.47
C GLY A 58 -11.38 -7.82 -1.28
N ALA A 59 -11.46 -6.79 -0.43
CA ALA A 59 -12.67 -6.00 -0.19
C ALA A 59 -13.04 -5.10 -1.38
N TYR A 60 -12.04 -4.63 -2.13
CA TYR A 60 -12.23 -3.87 -3.37
C TYR A 60 -12.18 -4.78 -4.62
N GLY A 61 -12.20 -6.10 -4.45
CA GLY A 61 -12.00 -7.06 -5.52
C GLY A 61 -13.17 -7.08 -6.53
N ARG A 62 -12.89 -6.61 -7.76
CA ARG A 62 -13.66 -6.71 -9.02
C ARG A 62 -14.49 -5.50 -9.46
N ILE A 63 -13.86 -4.32 -9.52
CA ILE A 63 -14.28 -3.29 -10.49
C ILE A 63 -13.11 -3.03 -11.44
N ASN A 64 -12.83 -4.02 -12.29
CA ASN A 64 -12.16 -3.86 -13.58
C ASN A 64 -12.68 -4.96 -14.49
#